data_AF-E3C5A1-F1
#
_entry.id   AF-E3C5A1-F1
#
_cell.length_a   1.000
_cell.length_b   1.000
_cell.length_c   1.000
_cell.angle_alpha   90.00
_cell.angle_beta   90.00
_cell.angle_gamma   90.00
#
_symmetry.space_group_name_H-M   'P 1'
#
loop_
_entity.id
_entity.type
_entity.pdbx_description
1 polymer ?
#
loop_
_entity_poly.entity_id
_entity_poly.type
_entity_poly.pdbx_seq_one_letter_code
_entity_poly.pdbx_strand_id
1 'polypeptide(L)' 'MNWAAFFNDLQEWMKASNVMLQRAGLTSDTYWKWLTETLGMIETRYNRNPLVVKILVAVTDYQEEQWRKVKGR' A
#
# COMPACT_ATOMS: atom_id res chain seq x y z
N MET A 1 -20.23 1.13 -6.45
CA MET A 1 -18.81 0.77 -6.24
C MET A 1 -18.37 -0.10 -7.41
N ASN A 2 -17.28 0.24 -8.10
CA ASN A 2 -16.73 -0.59 -9.17
C ASN A 2 -15.56 -1.41 -8.63
N TRP A 3 -15.82 -2.67 -8.26
CA TRP A 3 -14.81 -3.55 -7.67
C TRP A 3 -13.70 -3.93 -8.66
N ALA A 4 -14.03 -4.08 -9.94
CA ALA A 4 -13.02 -4.38 -10.97
C ALA A 4 -11.99 -3.24 -11.08
N ALA A 5 -12.46 -1.98 -11.07
CA ALA A 5 -11.57 -0.83 -11.06
C ALA A 5 -10.70 -0.78 -9.80
N PHE A 6 -11.29 -1.03 -8.62
CA PHE A 6 -10.55 -1.05 -7.36
C PHE A 6 -9.44 -2.11 -7.35
N PHE A 7 -9.74 -3.33 -7.76
CA PHE A 7 -8.73 -4.39 -7.79
C PHE A 7 -7.67 -4.16 -8.87
N ASN A 8 -8.01 -3.49 -9.99
CA ASN A 8 -7.01 -3.06 -10.96
C ASN A 8 -6.05 -2.01 -10.36
N ASP A 9 -6.59 -0.99 -9.70
CA ASP A 9 -5.77 0.03 -9.01
C ASP A 9 -4.87 -0.60 -7.95
N LEU A 10 -5.41 -1.54 -7.16
CA LEU A 10 -4.64 -2.27 -6.16
C LEU A 10 -3.52 -3.10 -6.80
N GLN A 11 -3.79 -3.78 -7.91
CA GLN A 11 -2.78 -4.54 -8.65
C GLN A 11 -1.68 -3.64 -9.21
N GLU A 12 -2.03 -2.49 -9.77
CA GLU A 12 -1.07 -1.48 -10.23
C GLU A 12 -0.23 -0.93 -9.08
N TRP A 13 -0.87 -0.67 -7.93
CA TRP A 13 -0.18 -0.23 -6.72
C TRP A 13 0.84 -1.29 -6.24
N MET A 14 0.47 -2.58 -6.24
CA MET A 14 1.40 -3.66 -5.87
C MET A 14 2.62 -3.73 -6.82
N LYS A 15 2.42 -3.52 -8.12
CA LYS A 15 3.52 -3.43 -9.09
C LYS A 15 4.43 -2.24 -8.80
N ALA A 16 3.85 -1.07 -8.50
CA ALA A 16 4.60 0.14 -8.15
C ALA A 16 5.37 -0.04 -6.83
N SER A 17 4.77 -0.71 -5.85
CA SER A 17 5.39 -1.04 -4.56
C SER A 17 6.66 -1.87 -4.75
N ASN A 18 6.63 -2.90 -5.61
CA ASN A 18 7.82 -3.68 -5.94
C ASN A 18 8.97 -2.82 -6.50
N VAL A 19 8.66 -1.87 -7.38
CA VAL A 19 9.66 -0.94 -7.94
C VAL A 19 10.19 0.00 -6.85
N MET A 20 9.32 0.52 -5.99
CA MET A 20 9.74 1.41 -4.89
C MET A 20 10.57 0.69 -3.84
N LEU A 21 10.27 -0.58 -3.54
CA LEU A 21 11.09 -1.42 -2.68
C LEU A 21 12.51 -1.59 -3.23
N GLN A 22 12.66 -1.81 -4.54
CA GLN A 22 13.98 -1.90 -5.18
C GLN A 22 14.74 -0.57 -5.18
N ARG A 23 14.04 0.56 -5.29
CA ARG A 23 14.65 1.89 -5.38
C ARG A 23 15.01 2.50 -4.03
N ALA A 24 14.09 2.48 -3.08
CA ALA A 24 14.23 3.17 -1.79
C ALA A 24 14.56 2.21 -0.64
N GLY A 25 14.18 0.93 -0.77
CA GLY A 25 14.27 -0.05 0.31
C GLY A 25 13.14 0.06 1.32
N LEU A 26 12.72 -1.08 1.87
CA LEU A 26 11.62 -1.20 2.83
C LEU A 26 11.86 -0.44 4.15
N THR A 27 13.13 -0.23 4.51
CA THR A 27 13.52 0.44 5.76
C THR A 27 13.63 1.96 5.63
N SER A 28 13.39 2.51 4.45
CA SER A 28 13.51 3.93 4.15
C SER A 28 12.21 4.70 4.43
N ASP A 29 12.33 5.86 5.07
CA ASP A 29 11.20 6.78 5.28
C ASP A 29 10.54 7.20 3.95
N THR A 30 11.33 7.26 2.87
CA THR A 30 10.83 7.56 1.52
C THR A 30 9.80 6.53 1.06
N TYR A 31 10.02 5.24 1.36
CA TYR A 31 9.07 4.18 1.00
C TYR A 31 7.76 4.34 1.78
N TRP A 32 7.85 4.57 3.09
CA TRP A 32 6.68 4.69 3.97
C TRP A 32 5.85 5.94 3.70
N LYS A 33 6.51 7.07 3.40
CA LYS A 33 5.82 8.28 2.95
C LYS A 33 5.08 8.03 1.64
N TRP A 34 5.75 7.42 0.65
CA TRP A 34 5.11 7.07 -0.62
C TRP A 34 3.93 6.12 -0.46
N LEU A 35 4.07 5.09 0.38
CA LEU A 35 3.02 4.11 0.68
C LEU A 35 1.78 4.79 1.26
N THR A 36 1.95 5.60 2.30
CA THR A 36 0.83 6.28 2.99
C THR A 36 0.12 7.27 2.07
N GLU A 37 0.86 8.07 1.29
CA GLU A 37 0.29 9.02 0.33
C GLU A 37 -0.52 8.29 -0.77
N THR A 38 0.04 7.25 -1.36
CA THR A 38 -0.60 6.56 -2.51
C THR A 38 -1.80 5.71 -2.10
N LEU A 39 -1.75 5.02 -0.96
CA LEU A 39 -2.92 4.31 -0.44
C LEU A 39 -4.04 5.31 -0.04
N GLY A 40 -3.68 6.47 0.52
CA GLY A 40 -4.59 7.58 0.80
C GLY A 40 -5.34 8.09 -0.44
N MET A 41 -4.66 8.13 -1.59
CA MET A 41 -5.30 8.49 -2.86
C MET A 41 -6.31 7.42 -3.32
N ILE A 42 -6.00 6.13 -3.13
CA ILE A 42 -6.91 5.03 -3.49
C ILE A 42 -8.17 5.08 -2.63
N GLU A 43 -8.07 5.19 -1.30
CA GLU A 43 -9.28 5.27 -0.46
C GLU A 43 -10.16 6.47 -0.84
N THR A 44 -9.56 7.62 -1.16
CA THR A 44 -10.29 8.83 -1.52
C THR A 44 -11.02 8.65 -2.85
N ARG A 45 -10.36 8.03 -3.85
CA ARG A 45 -10.97 7.70 -5.16
C ARG A 45 -12.23 6.86 -5.03
N TYR A 46 -12.27 5.97 -4.05
CA TYR A 46 -13.41 5.09 -3.78
C TYR A 46 -14.31 5.58 -2.64
N ASN A 47 -14.34 6.91 -2.43
CA ASN A 47 -15.19 7.60 -1.47
C ASN A 47 -15.10 7.01 -0.04
N ARG A 48 -13.88 6.62 0.37
CA ARG A 48 -13.58 6.03 1.68
C ARG A 48 -14.53 4.86 2.03
N ASN A 49 -14.84 4.04 1.03
CA ASN A 49 -15.67 2.85 1.24
C ASN A 49 -15.06 1.99 2.37
N PRO A 50 -15.85 1.58 3.39
CA PRO A 50 -15.31 0.90 4.57
C PRO A 50 -14.55 -0.39 4.25
N LEU A 51 -14.98 -1.15 3.23
CA LEU A 51 -14.30 -2.38 2.83
C LEU A 51 -13.01 -2.07 2.07
N VAL A 52 -12.99 -1.04 1.23
CA VAL A 52 -11.75 -0.56 0.59
C VAL A 52 -10.71 -0.19 1.65
N VAL A 53 -11.09 0.61 2.64
CA VAL A 53 -10.20 1.01 3.73
C VAL A 53 -9.63 -0.22 4.45
N LYS A 54 -10.47 -1.21 4.79
CA LYS A 54 -10.01 -2.45 5.43
C LYS A 54 -9.01 -3.24 4.58
N ILE A 55 -9.19 -3.27 3.26
CA ILE A 55 -8.27 -3.95 2.35
C ILE A 55 -6.92 -3.20 2.29
N LEU A 56 -6.94 -1.87 2.23
CA LEU A 56 -5.71 -1.06 2.20
C LEU A 56 -4.96 -1.08 3.54
N VAL A 57 -5.68 -1.18 4.67
CA VAL A 57 -5.08 -1.44 5.98
C VAL A 57 -4.39 -2.81 5.99
N ALA A 58 -5.04 -3.87 5.50
CA ALA A 58 -4.40 -5.19 5.43
C ALA A 58 -3.14 -5.19 4.55
N VAL A 59 -3.12 -4.40 3.48
CA VAL A 59 -1.91 -4.19 2.65
C VAL A 59 -0.82 -3.49 3.45
N THR A 60 -1.16 -2.46 4.22
CA THR A 60 -0.21 -1.71 5.07
C THR A 60 0.37 -2.60 6.16
N ASP A 61 -0.48 -3.36 6.85
CA ASP A 61 -0.08 -4.29 7.91
C ASP A 61 0.91 -5.34 7.38
N TYR A 62 0.67 -5.85 6.17
CA TYR A 62 1.60 -6.79 5.53
C TYR A 62 2.98 -6.17 5.28
N GLN A 63 3.04 -4.91 4.81
CA GLN A 63 4.33 -4.23 4.61
C GLN A 63 5.03 -3.99 5.95
N GLU A 64 4.27 -3.68 7.02
CA GLU A 64 4.83 -3.49 8.35
C GLU A 64 5.43 -4.80 8.89
N GLU A 65 4.73 -5.93 8.70
CA GLU A 65 5.23 -7.25 9.05
C GLU A 65 6.57 -7.54 8.33
N GLN A 66 6.66 -7.23 7.04
CA GLN A 66 7.92 -7.41 6.30
C GLN A 66 9.03 -6.52 6.86
N TRP A 67 8.70 -5.28 7.24
CA TRP A 67 9.68 -4.35 7.82
C TRP A 67 10.18 -4.84 9.18
N ARG A 68 9.30 -5.36 10.03
CA ARG A 68 9.66 -5.94 11.33
C ARG A 68 10.64 -7.09 11.16
N LYS A 69 10.38 -8.01 10.22
CA LYS A 69 11.30 -9.11 9.86
C LYS A 69 12.68 -8.60 9.45
N VAL A 70 12.75 -7.56 8.61
CA VAL A 70 14.02 -6.98 8.16
C VAL A 70 14.78 -6.29 9.32
N LYS A 71 14.06 -5.69 10.26
CA LYS A 71 14.65 -5.04 11.46
C LYS A 71 14.98 -6.00 12.60
N GLY A 72 14.64 -7.29 12.48
CA GLY A 72 14.83 -8.29 13.54
C GLY A 72 13.92 -8.02 14.75
N ARG A 73 12.72 -7.49 14.53
CA ARG A 73 11.70 -7.23 15.55
C ARG A 73 10.50 -8.14 15.40
#